data_AF-O26943-F1
#
_entry.id   AF-O26943-F1
#
_cell.length_a   1.000
_cell.length_b   1.000
_cell.length_c   1.000
_cell.angle_alpha   90.00
_cell.angle_beta   90.00
_cell.angle_gamma   90.00
#
_symmetry.space_group_name_H-M   'P 1'
#
loop_
_entity.id
_entity.type
_entity.pdbx_description
1 polymer ?
#
loop_
_entity_poly.entity_id
_entity_poly.type
_entity_poly.pdbx_seq_one_letter_code
_entity_poly.pdbx_strand_id
1 'polypeptide(L)'
;MKTIEEINQKIRDGDAVVVTAAEMTRIVAENGPMDAAKEVDVVTTGTFGAMCSSGAFLNFGHSDPPIKMSRTYLNGVEAYSGLAAVDAYIGATQPNRDPDIGLDYGGSHVIEDLIRGKEVELVAEAYGTDCYPLKNVETLISLETINQAVMVNPRNCYQNYAVAVNSTEETLYTYMGTLLPNYGNVTYSSAGELSPLLNDPYFQTIGVGTRIFLCGAEGYIVGEGTQHSTEAERRNGVPVSPSGTLMLKGNMKEMDPEYVRGATMPRYGPTLYVGAGIPIPVLNEDIAASTGISDEDIVCRVIDYGVPGRSRPVIKETNYKELRSGKIEINGMEVPASPLSSIRRALKIAEELKSWIERGDFLLTEPVKRLPSRSATRPLEIRRPSIMVRELESKPVIITHQEDDLKDVARKMVDNNINHIPVVDSEGVLRGIVTSWDIADAVARGKRKLRDIMTRKVVVARENEPVDVVARRIDKYNISGLPIVDDENRVKGIVTAEDISRLIGKVDKRGESI
;
A
#
# COMPACT_ATOMS: atom_id res chain seq x y z
N MET A 1 -1.24 27.13 30.36
CA MET A 1 -1.45 26.11 29.31
C MET A 1 -2.95 26.10 29.07
N LYS A 2 -3.40 26.28 27.83
CA LYS A 2 -4.84 26.26 27.52
C LYS A 2 -5.37 24.84 27.76
N THR A 3 -6.63 24.70 28.11
CA THR A 3 -7.33 23.41 28.23
C THR A 3 -8.33 23.24 27.08
N ILE A 4 -8.68 21.99 26.78
CA ILE A 4 -9.71 21.69 25.77
C ILE A 4 -11.07 22.25 26.21
N GLU A 5 -11.36 22.28 27.51
CA GLU A 5 -12.61 22.83 28.04
C GLU A 5 -12.70 24.35 27.84
N GLU A 6 -11.62 25.10 28.09
CA GLU A 6 -11.55 26.53 27.79
C GLU A 6 -11.72 26.80 26.28
N ILE A 7 -11.07 26.01 25.42
CA ILE A 7 -11.21 26.14 23.96
C ILE A 7 -12.66 25.87 23.53
N ASN A 8 -13.27 24.81 24.05
CA ASN A 8 -14.68 24.49 23.78
C ASN A 8 -15.63 25.58 24.27
N GLN A 9 -15.30 26.27 25.37
CA GLN A 9 -16.07 27.43 25.80
C GLN A 9 -15.98 28.56 24.77
N LYS A 10 -14.76 28.91 24.31
CA LYS A 10 -14.58 29.90 23.24
C LYS A 10 -15.30 29.52 21.93
N ILE A 11 -15.33 28.23 21.58
CA ILE A 11 -16.08 27.74 20.40
C ILE A 11 -17.58 28.04 20.55
N ARG A 12 -18.16 27.75 21.73
CA ARG A 12 -19.58 28.04 22.00
C ARG A 12 -19.89 29.53 22.00
N ASP A 13 -18.95 30.34 22.47
CA ASP A 13 -19.09 31.79 22.54
C ASP A 13 -18.84 32.48 21.18
N GLY A 14 -18.28 31.76 20.19
CA GLY A 14 -17.92 32.28 18.88
C GLY A 14 -16.60 33.06 18.86
N ASP A 15 -15.77 32.92 19.89
CA ASP A 15 -14.52 33.65 20.12
C ASP A 15 -13.25 32.82 19.84
N ALA A 16 -13.41 31.56 19.41
CA ALA A 16 -12.29 30.68 19.13
C ALA A 16 -11.54 31.09 17.86
N VAL A 17 -10.22 31.17 17.93
CA VAL A 17 -9.36 31.38 16.76
C VAL A 17 -8.99 30.03 16.16
N VAL A 18 -9.60 29.72 15.03
CA VAL A 18 -9.39 28.46 14.30
C VAL A 18 -8.65 28.76 12.99
N VAL A 19 -7.59 28.00 12.72
CA VAL A 19 -6.80 28.13 11.49
C VAL A 19 -6.53 26.77 10.88
N THR A 20 -6.28 26.70 9.58
CA THR A 20 -5.78 25.46 8.97
C THR A 20 -4.29 25.28 9.25
N ALA A 21 -3.78 24.04 9.14
CA ALA A 21 -2.33 23.80 9.29
C ALA A 21 -1.49 24.63 8.29
N ALA A 22 -1.98 24.84 7.06
CA ALA A 22 -1.29 25.69 6.08
C ALA A 22 -1.30 27.19 6.44
N GLU A 23 -2.29 27.67 7.20
CA GLU A 23 -2.26 29.01 7.80
C GLU A 23 -1.31 29.04 9.00
N MET A 24 -1.33 28.00 9.84
CA MET A 24 -0.48 27.88 11.03
C MET A 24 1.02 27.89 10.68
N THR A 25 1.44 27.19 9.62
CA THR A 25 2.82 27.21 9.13
C THR A 25 3.30 28.65 8.86
N ARG A 26 2.46 29.50 8.28
CA ARG A 26 2.77 30.91 8.02
C ARG A 26 2.82 31.73 9.31
N ILE A 27 1.84 31.56 10.19
CA ILE A 27 1.77 32.25 11.49
C ILE A 27 3.01 31.95 12.34
N VAL A 28 3.43 30.69 12.42
CA VAL A 28 4.63 30.29 13.19
C VAL A 28 5.91 30.82 12.54
N ALA A 29 5.99 30.88 11.22
CA ALA A 29 7.14 31.47 10.53
C ALA A 29 7.26 32.98 10.75
N GLU A 30 6.15 33.71 10.83
CA GLU A 30 6.11 35.16 11.01
C GLU A 30 6.26 35.59 12.48
N ASN A 31 5.54 34.92 13.39
CA ASN A 31 5.38 35.35 14.78
C ASN A 31 6.11 34.45 15.79
N GLY A 32 6.56 33.27 15.36
CA GLY A 32 7.15 32.26 16.25
C GLY A 32 6.09 31.42 17.00
N PRO A 33 6.48 30.24 17.51
CA PRO A 33 5.55 29.29 18.10
C PRO A 33 4.94 29.77 19.43
N MET A 34 5.69 30.53 20.22
CA MET A 34 5.21 31.03 21.52
C MET A 34 4.02 31.99 21.36
N ASP A 35 4.10 32.93 20.41
CA ASP A 35 3.02 33.91 20.19
C ASP A 35 1.85 33.28 19.43
N ALA A 36 2.13 32.40 18.46
CA ALA A 36 1.11 31.59 17.81
C ALA A 36 0.28 30.76 18.82
N ALA A 37 0.93 30.18 19.84
CA ALA A 37 0.25 29.42 20.90
C ALA A 37 -0.70 30.27 21.77
N LYS A 38 -0.44 31.57 21.90
CA LYS A 38 -1.32 32.48 22.65
C LYS A 38 -2.55 32.83 21.83
N GLU A 39 -2.36 33.11 20.54
CA GLU A 39 -3.41 33.61 19.66
C GLU A 39 -4.33 32.51 19.12
N VAL A 40 -3.75 31.40 18.62
CA VAL A 40 -4.50 30.32 17.98
C VAL A 40 -5.03 29.34 19.03
N ASP A 41 -6.30 28.95 18.90
CA ASP A 41 -6.92 27.95 19.78
C ASP A 41 -6.94 26.56 19.14
N VAL A 42 -7.21 26.47 17.83
CA VAL A 42 -7.34 25.19 17.12
C VAL A 42 -6.68 25.25 15.75
N VAL A 43 -5.91 24.22 15.42
CA VAL A 43 -5.39 23.99 14.07
C VAL A 43 -6.13 22.82 13.43
N THR A 44 -6.78 23.05 12.28
CA THR A 44 -7.44 21.98 11.52
C THR A 44 -6.50 21.39 10.48
N THR A 45 -6.48 20.06 10.44
CA THR A 45 -5.66 19.28 9.51
C THR A 45 -6.55 18.51 8.55
N GLY A 46 -5.97 18.01 7.45
CA GLY A 46 -6.73 17.29 6.44
C GLY A 46 -5.85 16.38 5.59
N THR A 47 -6.41 15.24 5.20
CA THR A 47 -5.79 14.34 4.23
C THR A 47 -6.86 13.70 3.35
N PHE A 48 -6.52 13.50 2.08
CA PHE A 48 -7.34 12.75 1.14
C PHE A 48 -6.39 11.93 0.26
N GLY A 49 -6.30 10.64 0.50
CA GLY A 49 -5.37 9.76 -0.20
C GLY A 49 -5.82 8.32 -0.21
N ALA A 50 -5.13 7.48 -0.98
CA ALA A 50 -5.40 6.06 -1.05
C ALA A 50 -5.11 5.39 0.31
N MET A 51 -6.18 4.96 0.99
CA MET A 51 -6.13 4.28 2.28
C MET A 51 -6.77 2.90 2.13
N CYS A 52 -6.04 1.99 1.49
CA CYS A 52 -6.49 0.63 1.17
C CYS A 52 -6.93 -0.18 2.40
N SER A 53 -6.35 0.10 3.57
CA SER A 53 -6.75 -0.51 4.85
C SER A 53 -8.02 0.14 5.44
N SER A 54 -9.09 0.11 4.65
CA SER A 54 -10.42 0.60 4.99
C SER A 54 -11.48 -0.47 4.71
N GLY A 55 -12.63 -0.36 5.35
CA GLY A 55 -13.72 -1.33 5.19
C GLY A 55 -14.91 -1.00 6.07
N ALA A 56 -15.93 -1.85 6.02
CA ALA A 56 -17.17 -1.60 6.72
C ALA A 56 -17.84 -2.87 7.25
N PHE A 57 -18.37 -2.77 8.47
CA PHE A 57 -19.34 -3.72 8.99
C PHE A 57 -20.74 -3.33 8.50
N LEU A 58 -21.45 -4.31 7.93
CA LEU A 58 -22.79 -4.16 7.40
C LEU A 58 -23.72 -5.14 8.11
N ASN A 59 -24.88 -4.67 8.56
CA ASN A 59 -25.94 -5.51 9.09
C ASN A 59 -27.16 -5.40 8.17
N PHE A 60 -27.50 -6.51 7.52
CA PHE A 60 -28.53 -6.53 6.48
C PHE A 60 -29.96 -6.71 7.03
N GLY A 61 -30.10 -7.09 8.30
CA GLY A 61 -31.36 -7.54 8.86
C GLY A 61 -31.73 -8.97 8.43
N HIS A 62 -32.64 -9.59 9.18
CA HIS A 62 -33.13 -10.93 8.84
C HIS A 62 -34.15 -10.88 7.71
N SER A 63 -33.99 -11.79 6.76
CA SER A 63 -35.04 -12.18 5.82
C SER A 63 -36.17 -12.93 6.54
N ASP A 64 -37.29 -13.12 5.84
CA ASP A 64 -38.34 -14.05 6.26
C ASP A 64 -38.60 -15.07 5.13
N PRO A 65 -38.32 -16.38 5.34
CA PRO A 65 -37.75 -17.00 6.54
C PRO A 65 -36.31 -16.55 6.85
N PRO A 66 -35.83 -16.66 8.10
CA PRO A 66 -34.53 -16.12 8.49
C PRO A 66 -33.37 -16.94 7.92
N ILE A 67 -32.27 -16.23 7.62
CA ILE A 67 -31.01 -16.78 7.10
C ILE A 67 -29.86 -16.56 8.09
N LYS A 68 -28.90 -17.49 8.08
CA LYS A 68 -27.59 -17.37 8.72
C LYS A 68 -26.51 -17.38 7.64
N MET A 69 -26.18 -16.20 7.14
CA MET A 69 -25.25 -15.99 6.03
C MET A 69 -23.87 -16.57 6.38
N SER A 70 -23.42 -17.50 5.55
CA SER A 70 -22.10 -18.13 5.65
C SER A 70 -21.14 -17.65 4.57
N ARG A 71 -21.70 -17.17 3.44
CA ARG A 71 -20.99 -16.44 2.38
C ARG A 71 -21.89 -15.34 1.88
N THR A 72 -21.32 -14.17 1.63
CA THR A 72 -22.05 -13.00 1.18
C THR A 72 -21.25 -12.29 0.10
N TYR A 73 -21.95 -11.84 -0.94
CA TYR A 73 -21.40 -11.10 -2.06
C TYR A 73 -22.22 -9.84 -2.30
N LEU A 74 -21.53 -8.74 -2.55
CA LEU A 74 -22.09 -7.43 -2.85
C LEU A 74 -21.64 -7.01 -4.25
N ASN A 75 -22.53 -6.98 -5.25
CA ASN A 75 -22.17 -6.84 -6.67
C ASN A 75 -21.02 -7.78 -7.10
N GLY A 76 -21.05 -9.04 -6.66
CA GLY A 76 -20.00 -10.03 -6.92
C GLY A 76 -18.71 -9.87 -6.09
N VAL A 77 -18.61 -8.87 -5.21
CA VAL A 77 -17.47 -8.69 -4.30
C VAL A 77 -17.75 -9.42 -2.98
N GLU A 78 -16.85 -10.30 -2.55
CA GLU A 78 -17.03 -11.04 -1.30
C GLU A 78 -17.03 -10.11 -0.07
N ALA A 79 -18.03 -10.24 0.79
CA ALA A 79 -18.07 -9.63 2.11
C ALA A 79 -17.91 -10.74 3.17
N TYR A 80 -16.93 -10.59 4.04
CA TYR A 80 -16.55 -11.60 5.02
C TYR A 80 -17.69 -11.83 6.03
N SER A 81 -18.35 -12.98 5.90
CA SER A 81 -19.44 -13.44 6.75
C SER A 81 -18.90 -14.13 8.01
N GLY A 82 -19.78 -14.78 8.79
CA GLY A 82 -19.35 -15.55 9.97
C GLY A 82 -19.13 -14.71 11.23
N LEU A 83 -19.43 -13.41 11.19
CA LEU A 83 -19.47 -12.53 12.35
C LEU A 83 -20.70 -12.79 13.22
N ALA A 84 -21.86 -12.86 12.57
CA ALA A 84 -23.15 -13.25 13.12
C ALA A 84 -24.06 -13.68 11.95
N ALA A 85 -25.38 -13.76 12.17
CA ALA A 85 -26.28 -14.37 11.19
C ALA A 85 -26.50 -13.52 9.93
N VAL A 86 -26.48 -12.19 10.03
CA VAL A 86 -26.78 -11.26 8.92
C VAL A 86 -25.80 -10.09 8.89
N ASP A 87 -24.59 -10.36 9.37
CA ASP A 87 -23.50 -9.39 9.50
C ASP A 87 -22.34 -9.82 8.61
N ALA A 88 -21.79 -8.87 7.87
CA ALA A 88 -20.59 -9.08 7.06
C ALA A 88 -19.63 -7.89 7.16
N TYR A 89 -18.35 -8.14 6.92
CA TYR A 89 -17.33 -7.11 6.77
C TYR A 89 -16.82 -7.06 5.34
N ILE A 90 -16.98 -5.92 4.66
CA ILE A 90 -16.42 -5.70 3.32
C ILE A 90 -15.11 -4.91 3.42
N GLY A 91 -14.03 -5.47 2.87
CA GLY A 91 -12.74 -4.81 2.79
C GLY A 91 -12.57 -4.05 1.49
N ALA A 92 -12.03 -2.82 1.54
CA ALA A 92 -11.86 -1.97 0.37
C ALA A 92 -11.00 -2.60 -0.75
N THR A 93 -10.07 -3.49 -0.40
CA THR A 93 -9.18 -4.17 -1.36
C THR A 93 -9.72 -5.49 -1.89
N GLN A 94 -10.92 -5.91 -1.50
CA GLN A 94 -11.48 -7.16 -1.99
C GLN A 94 -11.79 -7.03 -3.49
N PRO A 95 -11.21 -7.88 -4.37
CA PRO A 95 -11.51 -7.85 -5.79
C PRO A 95 -12.91 -8.43 -6.09
N ASN A 96 -13.41 -8.19 -7.30
CA ASN A 96 -14.59 -8.90 -7.79
C ASN A 96 -14.23 -10.38 -8.05
N ARG A 97 -15.17 -11.29 -7.79
CA ARG A 97 -15.02 -12.72 -8.10
C ARG A 97 -15.15 -13.02 -9.60
N ASP A 98 -15.85 -12.18 -10.33
CA ASP A 98 -15.99 -12.31 -11.78
C ASP A 98 -14.64 -11.99 -12.44
N PRO A 99 -14.01 -12.94 -13.16
CA PRO A 99 -12.70 -12.73 -13.78
C PRO A 99 -12.72 -11.68 -14.90
N ASP A 100 -13.87 -11.43 -15.54
CA ASP A 100 -14.00 -10.43 -16.60
C ASP A 100 -14.02 -9.00 -16.03
N ILE A 101 -14.47 -8.85 -14.78
CA ILE A 101 -14.39 -7.59 -14.01
C ILE A 101 -13.05 -7.49 -13.26
N GLY A 102 -12.65 -8.58 -12.61
CA GLY A 102 -11.40 -8.76 -11.90
C GLY A 102 -11.09 -7.64 -10.90
N LEU A 103 -10.07 -6.85 -11.25
CA LEU A 103 -9.55 -5.77 -10.40
C LEU A 103 -10.23 -4.41 -10.63
N ASP A 104 -11.01 -4.27 -11.69
CA ASP A 104 -11.55 -2.97 -12.12
C ASP A 104 -12.73 -2.50 -11.25
N TYR A 105 -13.39 -3.42 -10.55
CA TYR A 105 -14.39 -3.15 -9.53
C TYR A 105 -14.13 -4.04 -8.31
N GLY A 106 -14.44 -3.54 -7.11
CA GLY A 106 -14.09 -4.23 -5.87
C GLY A 106 -14.71 -3.57 -4.65
N GLY A 107 -14.27 -3.95 -3.45
CA GLY A 107 -14.90 -3.52 -2.21
C GLY A 107 -14.90 -2.01 -2.01
N SER A 108 -13.87 -1.31 -2.47
CA SER A 108 -13.83 0.17 -2.44
C SER A 108 -14.93 0.81 -3.28
N HIS A 109 -15.28 0.20 -4.41
CA HIS A 109 -16.32 0.67 -5.31
C HIS A 109 -17.71 0.39 -4.74
N VAL A 110 -17.93 -0.79 -4.14
CA VAL A 110 -19.16 -1.11 -3.40
C VAL A 110 -19.39 -0.11 -2.27
N ILE A 111 -18.35 0.18 -1.49
CA ILE A 111 -18.42 1.16 -0.39
C ILE A 111 -18.80 2.55 -0.92
N GLU A 112 -18.17 3.01 -2.00
CA GLU A 112 -18.53 4.30 -2.62
C GLU A 112 -19.95 4.29 -3.18
N ASP A 113 -20.36 3.22 -3.87
CA ASP A 113 -21.69 3.11 -4.48
C ASP A 113 -22.78 3.19 -3.41
N LEU A 114 -22.60 2.48 -2.28
CA LEU A 114 -23.48 2.57 -1.12
C LEU A 114 -23.56 4.01 -0.57
N ILE A 115 -22.43 4.69 -0.36
CA ILE A 115 -22.38 6.08 0.12
C ILE A 115 -23.03 7.05 -0.89
N ARG A 116 -22.97 6.75 -2.20
CA ARG A 116 -23.68 7.50 -3.25
C ARG A 116 -25.19 7.22 -3.30
N GLY A 117 -25.72 6.36 -2.43
CA GLY A 117 -27.12 5.97 -2.40
C GLY A 117 -27.53 5.02 -3.53
N LYS A 118 -26.57 4.35 -4.17
CA LYS A 118 -26.88 3.34 -5.19
C LYS A 118 -27.34 2.04 -4.56
N GLU A 119 -28.17 1.31 -5.28
CA GLU A 119 -28.50 -0.07 -4.96
C GLU A 119 -27.32 -1.00 -5.33
N VAL A 120 -27.14 -2.02 -4.49
CA VAL A 120 -26.12 -3.06 -4.63
C VAL A 120 -26.82 -4.41 -4.50
N GLU A 121 -26.48 -5.34 -5.38
CA GLU A 121 -26.95 -6.72 -5.30
C GLU A 121 -26.31 -7.43 -4.12
N LEU A 122 -27.14 -7.98 -3.23
CA LEU A 122 -26.78 -8.86 -2.14
C LEU A 122 -27.10 -10.30 -2.55
N VAL A 123 -26.07 -11.14 -2.65
CA VAL A 123 -26.18 -12.59 -2.77
C VAL A 123 -25.62 -13.22 -1.50
N ALA A 124 -26.40 -14.02 -0.80
CA ALA A 124 -25.96 -14.72 0.41
C ALA A 124 -26.31 -16.21 0.38
N GLU A 125 -25.36 -17.03 0.83
CA GLU A 125 -25.47 -18.50 0.93
C GLU A 125 -25.36 -18.95 2.40
N ALA A 126 -26.11 -19.97 2.77
CA ALA A 126 -26.15 -20.54 4.10
C ALA A 126 -26.31 -22.07 4.08
N TYR A 127 -25.75 -22.76 5.07
CA TYR A 127 -25.92 -24.21 5.22
C TYR A 127 -27.33 -24.63 5.70
N GLY A 128 -28.09 -23.67 6.26
CA GLY A 128 -29.41 -23.88 6.84
C GLY A 128 -29.37 -24.54 8.21
N THR A 129 -30.23 -24.09 9.13
CA THR A 129 -30.44 -24.70 10.46
C THR A 129 -31.92 -24.62 10.84
N ASP A 130 -32.30 -25.24 11.96
CA ASP A 130 -33.68 -25.15 12.48
C ASP A 130 -34.10 -23.70 12.78
N CYS A 131 -33.17 -22.87 13.28
CA CYS A 131 -33.41 -21.44 13.53
C CYS A 131 -33.33 -20.57 12.27
N TYR A 132 -32.64 -21.05 11.23
CA TYR A 132 -32.33 -20.31 10.01
C TYR A 132 -32.52 -21.20 8.78
N PRO A 133 -33.78 -21.51 8.41
CA PRO A 133 -34.06 -22.52 7.39
C PRO A 133 -33.71 -22.04 5.97
N LEU A 134 -33.67 -20.72 5.73
CA LEU A 134 -33.37 -20.18 4.42
C LEU A 134 -31.90 -20.38 4.07
N LYS A 135 -31.63 -20.91 2.87
CA LYS A 135 -30.27 -21.25 2.42
C LYS A 135 -29.67 -20.26 1.42
N ASN A 136 -30.51 -19.50 0.71
CA ASN A 136 -30.05 -18.54 -0.29
C ASN A 136 -30.92 -17.29 -0.21
N VAL A 137 -30.29 -16.13 -0.38
CA VAL A 137 -30.95 -14.82 -0.57
C VAL A 137 -30.28 -14.13 -1.75
N GLU A 138 -31.09 -13.55 -2.62
CA GLU A 138 -30.67 -12.69 -3.72
C GLU A 138 -31.65 -11.50 -3.76
N THR A 139 -31.13 -10.28 -3.54
CA THR A 139 -31.95 -9.07 -3.47
C THR A 139 -31.10 -7.83 -3.72
N LEU A 140 -31.74 -6.68 -3.92
CA LEU A 140 -31.07 -5.38 -3.89
C LEU A 140 -31.11 -4.79 -2.49
N ILE A 141 -30.06 -4.07 -2.12
CA ILE A 141 -29.94 -3.29 -0.89
C ILE A 141 -29.37 -1.91 -1.17
N SER A 142 -29.62 -0.94 -0.28
CA SER A 142 -28.95 0.36 -0.24
C SER A 142 -28.55 0.70 1.20
N LEU A 143 -27.84 1.80 1.41
CA LEU A 143 -27.58 2.31 2.78
C LEU A 143 -28.86 2.60 3.57
N GLU A 144 -29.95 2.97 2.89
CA GLU A 144 -31.22 3.27 3.54
C GLU A 144 -31.91 1.99 4.03
N THR A 145 -31.80 0.88 3.28
CA THR A 145 -32.55 -0.36 3.57
C THR A 145 -31.87 -1.27 4.59
N ILE A 146 -30.54 -1.18 4.76
CA ILE A 146 -29.80 -1.99 5.75
C ILE A 146 -29.83 -1.33 7.13
N ASN A 147 -29.66 -2.10 8.21
CA ASN A 147 -29.78 -1.57 9.57
C ASN A 147 -28.58 -0.69 9.95
N GLN A 148 -27.38 -1.24 9.83
CA GLN A 148 -26.13 -0.56 10.17
C GLN A 148 -25.13 -0.66 9.02
N ALA A 149 -24.39 0.44 8.83
CA ALA A 149 -23.24 0.51 7.95
C ALA A 149 -22.15 1.31 8.65
N VAL A 150 -21.21 0.61 9.28
CA VAL A 150 -20.17 1.22 10.12
C VAL A 150 -18.83 1.06 9.44
N MET A 151 -18.27 2.15 8.94
CA MET A 151 -16.91 2.17 8.43
C MET A 151 -15.96 1.98 9.62
N VAL A 152 -15.10 0.96 9.54
CA VAL A 152 -14.06 0.70 10.53
C VAL A 152 -12.77 0.41 9.77
N ASN A 153 -11.88 1.39 9.79
CA ASN A 153 -10.64 1.33 9.06
C ASN A 153 -9.52 0.89 10.00
N PRO A 154 -8.98 -0.33 9.87
CA PRO A 154 -7.98 -0.87 10.80
C PRO A 154 -6.67 -0.08 10.76
N ARG A 155 -6.42 0.73 9.72
CA ARG A 155 -5.19 1.52 9.59
C ARG A 155 -5.34 2.61 8.54
N ASN A 156 -5.28 3.86 8.95
CA ASN A 156 -5.34 5.06 8.10
C ASN A 156 -4.29 6.09 8.57
N CYS A 157 -4.19 7.21 7.85
CA CYS A 157 -3.43 8.39 8.24
C CYS A 157 -1.99 8.08 8.71
N TYR A 158 -1.20 7.37 7.91
CA TYR A 158 0.21 7.12 8.22
C TYR A 158 0.97 8.42 8.52
N GLN A 159 1.81 8.38 9.56
CA GLN A 159 2.73 9.43 9.91
C GLN A 159 3.94 9.35 8.98
N ASN A 160 3.98 10.29 8.03
CA ASN A 160 4.82 10.27 6.83
C ASN A 160 4.67 8.97 6.01
N TYR A 161 5.22 8.95 4.80
CA TYR A 161 5.15 7.76 3.96
C TYR A 161 6.36 7.61 3.05
N ALA A 162 6.42 6.49 2.34
CA ALA A 162 7.47 6.22 1.38
C ALA A 162 7.30 7.10 0.12
N VAL A 163 8.43 7.54 -0.42
CA VAL A 163 8.53 8.05 -1.80
C VAL A 163 9.07 6.90 -2.65
N ALA A 164 8.35 6.49 -3.69
CA ALA A 164 8.63 5.27 -4.43
C ALA A 164 9.23 5.55 -5.80
N VAL A 165 10.29 4.81 -6.13
CA VAL A 165 10.93 4.76 -7.44
C VAL A 165 11.17 3.32 -7.86
N ASN A 166 11.62 3.13 -9.10
CA ASN A 166 11.91 1.83 -9.66
C ASN A 166 13.20 1.87 -10.48
N SER A 167 14.24 1.21 -9.99
CA SER A 167 15.53 1.10 -10.67
C SER A 167 15.57 0.06 -11.80
N THR A 168 14.56 -0.81 -11.90
CA THR A 168 14.59 -1.93 -12.85
C THR A 168 14.24 -1.48 -14.26
N GLU A 169 14.50 -2.35 -15.23
CA GLU A 169 14.15 -2.12 -16.63
C GLU A 169 12.67 -2.43 -16.96
N GLU A 170 11.85 -2.78 -15.97
CA GLU A 170 10.44 -3.12 -16.15
C GLU A 170 9.51 -2.18 -15.43
N THR A 171 8.29 -2.03 -15.92
CA THR A 171 7.26 -1.27 -15.22
C THR A 171 6.77 -2.07 -14.01
N LEU A 172 6.74 -1.45 -12.84
CA LEU A 172 6.15 -2.03 -11.63
C LEU A 172 4.74 -1.47 -11.40
N TYR A 173 3.83 -2.36 -11.06
CA TYR A 173 2.45 -2.03 -10.71
C TYR A 173 2.26 -2.27 -9.21
N THR A 174 2.09 -1.18 -8.45
CA THR A 174 2.18 -1.23 -6.98
C THR A 174 1.05 -0.43 -6.31
N TYR A 175 0.93 -0.53 -4.99
CA TYR A 175 0.08 0.39 -4.22
C TYR A 175 0.57 1.84 -4.24
N MET A 176 1.81 2.08 -4.67
CA MET A 176 2.34 3.41 -4.93
C MET A 176 2.00 3.88 -6.36
N GLY A 177 1.10 3.19 -7.06
CA GLY A 177 0.81 3.44 -8.46
C GLY A 177 1.81 2.76 -9.40
N THR A 178 1.81 3.21 -10.65
CA THR A 178 2.69 2.66 -11.70
C THR A 178 4.06 3.34 -11.61
N LEU A 179 5.11 2.53 -11.40
CA LEU A 179 6.49 2.99 -11.36
C LEU A 179 7.19 2.59 -12.65
N LEU A 180 7.61 3.59 -13.42
CA LEU A 180 8.24 3.44 -14.72
C LEU A 180 9.69 2.94 -14.57
N PRO A 181 10.19 2.19 -15.57
CA PRO A 181 11.57 1.69 -15.57
C PRO A 181 12.62 2.78 -15.36
N ASN A 182 13.81 2.40 -14.88
CA ASN A 182 15.01 3.22 -14.86
C ASN A 182 14.81 4.61 -14.22
N TYR A 183 14.13 4.66 -13.08
CA TYR A 183 13.75 5.90 -12.38
C TYR A 183 12.89 6.84 -13.23
N GLY A 184 12.05 6.31 -14.13
CA GLY A 184 11.26 7.12 -15.05
C GLY A 184 10.19 8.01 -14.38
N ASN A 185 9.82 7.71 -13.14
CA ASN A 185 9.00 8.59 -12.31
C ASN A 185 9.20 8.32 -10.81
N VAL A 186 8.70 9.27 -10.02
CA VAL A 186 8.58 9.20 -8.57
C VAL A 186 7.12 9.34 -8.20
N THR A 187 6.65 8.50 -7.28
CA THR A 187 5.32 8.67 -6.68
C THR A 187 5.45 8.81 -5.17
N TYR A 188 4.56 9.59 -4.56
CA TYR A 188 4.59 9.81 -3.12
C TYR A 188 3.18 9.98 -2.57
N SER A 189 3.02 9.79 -1.26
CA SER A 189 1.74 9.99 -0.58
C SER A 189 1.94 10.70 0.75
N SER A 190 1.30 11.85 0.90
CA SER A 190 0.93 12.51 2.15
C SER A 190 0.28 13.86 1.79
N ALA A 191 -0.43 14.46 2.74
CA ALA A 191 -0.84 15.85 2.63
C ALA A 191 0.26 16.85 3.08
N GLY A 192 1.47 16.34 3.40
CA GLY A 192 2.61 17.11 3.87
C GLY A 192 2.25 17.91 5.13
N GLU A 193 2.48 19.22 5.11
CA GLU A 193 2.11 20.14 6.20
C GLU A 193 0.63 20.07 6.64
N LEU A 194 -0.30 19.62 5.79
CA LEU A 194 -1.71 19.45 6.18
C LEU A 194 -1.98 18.12 6.89
N SER A 195 -1.03 17.18 6.90
CA SER A 195 -1.26 15.81 7.38
C SER A 195 -1.46 15.78 8.91
N PRO A 196 -2.54 15.15 9.41
CA PRO A 196 -2.86 15.17 10.84
C PRO A 196 -1.73 14.72 11.78
N LEU A 197 -1.14 13.54 11.53
CA LEU A 197 -0.10 12.98 12.41
C LEU A 197 1.28 13.65 12.26
N LEU A 198 1.49 14.47 11.23
CA LEU A 198 2.70 15.28 11.14
C LEU A 198 2.60 16.54 12.01
N ASN A 199 1.37 17.02 12.27
CA ASN A 199 1.09 18.17 13.12
C ASN A 199 0.95 17.81 14.61
N ASP A 200 0.70 16.54 14.95
CA ASP A 200 0.81 16.03 16.33
C ASP A 200 1.78 14.83 16.38
N PRO A 201 3.08 15.05 16.18
CA PRO A 201 4.00 13.98 15.85
C PRO A 201 4.30 13.01 17.01
N TYR A 202 3.96 13.41 18.23
CA TYR A 202 4.16 12.64 19.47
C TYR A 202 2.83 12.24 20.14
N PHE A 203 1.70 12.40 19.45
CA PHE A 203 0.37 12.03 19.93
C PHE A 203 0.01 12.73 21.26
N GLN A 204 0.35 14.01 21.37
CA GLN A 204 0.08 14.82 22.56
C GLN A 204 -1.42 15.06 22.75
N THR A 205 -2.17 15.19 21.65
CA THR A 205 -3.59 15.54 21.62
C THR A 205 -4.44 14.45 20.97
N ILE A 206 -3.88 13.73 19.99
CA ILE A 206 -4.55 12.68 19.24
C ILE A 206 -4.52 11.37 20.03
N GLY A 207 -5.69 10.78 20.28
CA GLY A 207 -5.83 9.51 20.99
C GLY A 207 -7.17 8.83 20.77
N VAL A 208 -7.41 7.74 21.49
CA VAL A 208 -8.70 7.05 21.46
C VAL A 208 -9.78 8.00 21.98
N GLY A 209 -10.89 8.09 21.27
CA GLY A 209 -12.01 8.97 21.59
C GLY A 209 -11.93 10.35 20.96
N THR A 210 -10.81 10.73 20.32
CA THR A 210 -10.72 11.99 19.56
C THR A 210 -11.77 12.01 18.44
N ARG A 211 -12.68 12.99 18.47
CA ARG A 211 -13.62 13.29 17.37
C ARG A 211 -12.86 13.82 16.16
N ILE A 212 -13.27 13.40 14.98
CA ILE A 212 -12.65 13.77 13.71
C ILE A 212 -13.69 14.05 12.63
N PHE A 213 -13.28 14.75 11.59
CA PHE A 213 -13.94 14.69 10.29
C PHE A 213 -13.52 13.39 9.59
N LEU A 214 -14.48 12.56 9.20
CA LEU A 214 -14.23 11.35 8.43
C LEU A 214 -15.27 11.24 7.31
N CYS A 215 -14.81 11.32 6.06
CA CYS A 215 -15.64 11.10 4.89
C CYS A 215 -16.87 12.02 4.80
N GLY A 216 -16.77 13.29 5.24
CA GLY A 216 -17.91 14.22 5.24
C GLY A 216 -18.80 14.13 6.47
N ALA A 217 -18.53 13.20 7.39
CA ALA A 217 -19.28 13.00 8.62
C ALA A 217 -18.40 13.13 9.86
N GLU A 218 -19.03 13.11 11.03
CA GLU A 218 -18.31 12.91 12.28
C GLU A 218 -17.81 11.47 12.40
N GLY A 219 -16.53 11.33 12.76
CA GLY A 219 -15.89 10.06 13.05
C GLY A 219 -15.11 10.10 14.35
N TYR A 220 -14.50 8.96 14.68
CA TYR A 220 -13.73 8.79 15.90
C TYR A 220 -12.45 8.00 15.64
N ILE A 221 -11.41 8.34 16.39
CA ILE A 221 -10.24 7.49 16.54
C ILE A 221 -10.55 6.44 17.61
N VAL A 222 -10.49 5.16 17.24
CA VAL A 222 -10.82 4.04 18.14
C VAL A 222 -9.59 3.21 18.54
N GLY A 223 -8.41 3.58 18.04
CA GLY A 223 -7.14 2.92 18.33
C GLY A 223 -5.99 3.47 17.48
N GLU A 224 -4.79 2.98 17.74
CA GLU A 224 -3.58 3.30 17.01
C GLU A 224 -3.52 2.68 15.60
N GLY A 225 -4.38 1.68 15.34
CA GLY A 225 -4.40 0.96 14.09
C GLY A 225 -3.30 -0.09 13.93
N THR A 226 -3.52 -1.01 13.01
CA THR A 226 -2.57 -2.06 12.69
C THR A 226 -1.30 -1.47 12.08
N GLN A 227 -0.16 -2.13 12.32
CA GLN A 227 1.16 -1.65 11.89
C GLN A 227 1.62 -0.30 12.48
N HIS A 228 0.96 0.20 13.53
CA HIS A 228 1.44 1.37 14.26
C HIS A 228 2.85 1.13 14.82
N SER A 229 3.79 1.96 14.42
CA SER A 229 5.19 1.92 14.85
C SER A 229 5.67 3.33 15.15
N THR A 230 6.50 3.51 16.16
CA THR A 230 7.05 4.83 16.53
C THR A 230 8.58 4.86 16.54
N GLU A 231 9.22 3.79 16.08
CA GLU A 231 10.69 3.63 16.06
C GLU A 231 11.38 4.34 14.89
N ALA A 232 10.61 4.94 13.96
CA ALA A 232 11.18 5.67 12.85
C ALA A 232 12.06 6.84 13.34
N GLU A 233 13.22 7.02 12.70
CA GLU A 233 14.06 8.20 12.89
C GLU A 233 13.25 9.48 12.63
N ARG A 234 13.49 10.51 13.43
CA ARG A 234 12.79 11.80 13.33
C ARG A 234 13.77 12.93 13.03
N ARG A 235 13.36 13.83 12.13
CA ARG A 235 14.03 15.10 11.85
C ARG A 235 12.99 16.21 11.99
N ASN A 236 13.36 17.31 12.65
CA ASN A 236 12.42 18.41 12.94
C ASN A 236 11.14 17.92 13.68
N GLY A 237 11.28 16.92 14.55
CA GLY A 237 10.18 16.34 15.33
C GLY A 237 9.30 15.31 14.61
N VAL A 238 9.34 15.25 13.27
CA VAL A 238 8.53 14.34 12.44
C VAL A 238 9.34 13.16 11.91
N PRO A 239 8.74 11.97 11.69
CA PRO A 239 9.48 10.80 11.21
C PRO A 239 9.84 10.93 9.73
N VAL A 240 10.98 10.36 9.33
CA VAL A 240 11.47 10.39 7.92
C VAL A 240 11.01 9.20 7.07
N SER A 241 10.31 8.25 7.68
CA SER A 241 9.78 7.03 7.06
C SER A 241 8.39 6.70 7.64
N PRO A 242 7.62 5.77 7.04
CA PRO A 242 6.30 5.39 7.57
C PRO A 242 6.39 5.01 9.05
N SER A 243 5.56 5.65 9.86
CA SER A 243 5.56 5.53 11.33
C SER A 243 4.12 5.31 11.83
N GLY A 244 3.68 6.04 12.85
CA GLY A 244 2.38 5.85 13.50
C GLY A 244 1.20 5.89 12.53
N THR A 245 0.12 5.22 12.90
CA THR A 245 -1.14 5.15 12.16
C THR A 245 -2.32 5.46 13.06
N LEU A 246 -3.53 5.45 12.51
CA LEU A 246 -4.79 5.56 13.24
C LEU A 246 -5.79 4.46 12.84
N MET A 247 -6.57 3.97 13.79
CA MET A 247 -7.79 3.19 13.54
C MET A 247 -8.98 4.13 13.59
N LEU A 248 -9.74 4.21 12.51
CA LEU A 248 -10.84 5.17 12.37
C LEU A 248 -12.19 4.45 12.32
N LYS A 249 -13.21 5.08 12.89
CA LYS A 249 -14.59 4.59 12.87
C LYS A 249 -15.56 5.72 12.53
N GLY A 250 -16.52 5.46 11.65
CA GLY A 250 -17.56 6.42 11.26
C GLY A 250 -18.86 5.75 10.82
N ASN A 251 -19.95 6.51 10.79
CA ASN A 251 -21.24 6.04 10.29
C ASN A 251 -21.33 6.30 8.78
N MET A 252 -21.38 5.25 7.96
CA MET A 252 -21.44 5.42 6.50
C MET A 252 -22.73 6.09 6.03
N LYS A 253 -23.83 5.97 6.78
CA LYS A 253 -25.11 6.58 6.44
C LYS A 253 -25.10 8.12 6.49
N GLU A 254 -24.10 8.70 7.13
CA GLU A 254 -23.91 10.16 7.26
C GLU A 254 -22.79 10.68 6.35
N MET A 255 -22.07 9.78 5.66
CA MET A 255 -20.91 10.16 4.85
C MET A 255 -21.33 10.82 3.53
N ASP A 256 -20.47 11.72 3.05
CA ASP A 256 -20.64 12.41 1.78
C ASP A 256 -19.69 11.80 0.73
N PRO A 257 -20.20 11.38 -0.45
CA PRO A 257 -19.41 10.79 -1.53
C PRO A 257 -18.44 11.77 -2.21
N GLU A 258 -18.43 13.05 -1.83
CA GLU A 258 -17.34 13.96 -2.18
C GLU A 258 -16.04 13.58 -1.48
N TYR A 259 -16.11 13.06 -0.25
CA TYR A 259 -14.95 12.77 0.61
C TYR A 259 -14.60 11.27 0.67
N VAL A 260 -15.19 10.46 -0.21
CA VAL A 260 -14.88 9.03 -0.41
C VAL A 260 -14.83 8.72 -1.89
N ARG A 261 -13.83 7.96 -2.34
CA ARG A 261 -13.73 7.56 -3.76
C ARG A 261 -13.14 6.17 -3.91
N GLY A 262 -13.88 5.25 -4.51
CA GLY A 262 -13.37 3.99 -5.02
C GLY A 262 -12.46 4.26 -6.21
N ALA A 263 -11.34 3.56 -6.25
CA ALA A 263 -10.38 3.63 -7.34
C ALA A 263 -9.74 2.26 -7.58
N THR A 264 -9.19 2.09 -8.77
CA THR A 264 -8.40 0.92 -9.14
C THR A 264 -6.97 1.34 -9.46
N MET A 265 -6.00 0.72 -8.80
CA MET A 265 -4.60 0.82 -9.16
C MET A 265 -4.30 -0.21 -10.24
N PRO A 266 -3.84 0.20 -11.44
CA PRO A 266 -3.66 -0.72 -12.58
C PRO A 266 -2.83 -1.95 -12.19
N ARG A 267 -3.38 -3.15 -12.45
CA ARG A 267 -2.77 -4.46 -12.13
C ARG A 267 -2.40 -4.70 -10.66
N TYR A 268 -2.74 -3.79 -9.76
CA TYR A 268 -2.52 -3.94 -8.32
C TYR A 268 -3.83 -4.27 -7.61
N GLY A 269 -4.90 -3.54 -7.91
CA GLY A 269 -6.24 -3.84 -7.38
C GLY A 269 -7.02 -2.62 -6.89
N PRO A 270 -8.24 -2.87 -6.37
CA PRO A 270 -9.09 -1.83 -5.82
C PRO A 270 -8.50 -1.20 -4.56
N THR A 271 -8.72 0.10 -4.40
CA THR A 271 -8.33 0.89 -3.24
C THR A 271 -9.38 1.97 -2.97
N LEU A 272 -9.43 2.46 -1.73
CA LEU A 272 -10.37 3.51 -1.33
C LEU A 272 -9.62 4.77 -0.95
N TYR A 273 -9.98 5.88 -1.57
CA TYR A 273 -9.58 7.20 -1.14
C TYR A 273 -10.50 7.67 -0.03
N VAL A 274 -9.91 8.04 1.10
CA VAL A 274 -10.62 8.41 2.33
C VAL A 274 -10.22 9.83 2.71
N GLY A 275 -11.21 10.68 2.96
CA GLY A 275 -11.02 12.01 3.55
C GLY A 275 -11.03 11.93 5.07
N ALA A 276 -9.98 12.43 5.72
CA ALA A 276 -9.92 12.53 7.18
C ALA A 276 -9.33 13.88 7.60
N GLY A 277 -9.95 14.54 8.57
CA GLY A 277 -9.48 15.78 9.16
C GLY A 277 -9.51 15.70 10.68
N ILE A 278 -8.46 16.20 11.33
CA ILE A 278 -8.34 16.13 12.79
C ILE A 278 -8.06 17.53 13.33
N PRO A 279 -8.87 18.03 14.28
CA PRO A 279 -8.56 19.28 14.93
C PRO A 279 -7.52 19.06 16.03
N ILE A 280 -6.47 19.87 16.03
CA ILE A 280 -5.40 19.86 17.01
C ILE A 280 -5.57 21.08 17.92
N PRO A 281 -5.93 20.91 19.20
CA PRO A 281 -6.01 22.02 20.14
C PRO A 281 -4.61 22.53 20.46
N VAL A 282 -4.39 23.84 20.32
CA VAL A 282 -3.08 24.46 20.60
C VAL A 282 -2.99 24.76 22.09
N LEU A 283 -2.53 23.76 22.86
CA LEU A 283 -2.50 23.87 24.33
C LEU A 283 -1.25 24.60 24.86
N ASN A 284 -0.16 24.54 24.10
CA ASN A 284 1.16 25.05 24.46
C ASN A 284 2.02 25.36 23.22
N GLU A 285 3.21 25.92 23.46
CA GLU A 285 4.20 26.28 22.45
C GLU A 285 4.71 25.07 21.64
N ASP A 286 4.91 23.91 22.27
CA ASP A 286 5.41 22.70 21.58
C ASP A 286 4.42 22.19 20.54
N ILE A 287 3.11 22.24 20.85
CA ILE A 287 2.04 21.92 19.90
C ILE A 287 2.01 22.96 18.80
N ALA A 288 2.06 24.26 19.12
CA ALA A 288 2.10 25.31 18.11
C ALA A 288 3.27 25.14 17.13
N ALA A 289 4.47 24.84 17.65
CA ALA A 289 5.66 24.55 16.84
C ALA A 289 5.45 23.31 15.95
N SER A 290 4.87 22.24 16.49
CA SER A 290 4.58 21.01 15.73
C SER A 290 3.56 21.25 14.61
N THR A 291 2.51 22.03 14.89
CA THR A 291 1.48 22.41 13.91
C THR A 291 1.95 23.46 12.90
N GLY A 292 3.10 24.09 13.15
CA GLY A 292 3.73 25.07 12.25
C GLY A 292 4.75 24.47 11.30
N ILE A 293 4.88 23.13 11.24
CA ILE A 293 5.85 22.46 10.38
C ILE A 293 5.58 22.77 8.90
N SER A 294 6.63 23.00 8.12
CA SER A 294 6.52 23.29 6.68
C SER A 294 6.84 22.05 5.82
N ASP A 295 6.37 22.04 4.58
CA ASP A 295 6.75 21.00 3.61
C ASP A 295 8.27 20.90 3.35
N GLU A 296 9.03 21.96 3.62
CA GLU A 296 10.50 21.98 3.48
C GLU A 296 11.19 21.20 4.61
N ASP A 297 10.59 21.22 5.80
CA ASP A 297 11.14 20.61 7.01
C ASP A 297 10.79 19.13 7.15
N ILE A 298 9.78 18.66 6.41
CA ILE A 298 9.33 17.28 6.44
C ILE A 298 10.17 16.44 5.47
N VAL A 299 11.20 15.81 6.00
CA VAL A 299 12.09 14.92 5.23
C VAL A 299 11.42 13.61 4.86
N CYS A 300 11.68 13.16 3.63
CA CYS A 300 11.14 11.93 3.06
C CYS A 300 12.27 11.06 2.49
N ARG A 301 12.15 9.73 2.63
CA ARG A 301 13.08 8.76 2.03
C ARG A 301 12.57 8.26 0.69
N VAL A 302 13.41 8.39 -0.33
CA VAL A 302 13.19 7.82 -1.67
C VAL A 302 13.65 6.36 -1.65
N ILE A 303 12.70 5.46 -1.82
CA ILE A 303 12.86 4.02 -1.68
C ILE A 303 12.69 3.35 -3.04
N ASP A 304 13.62 2.48 -3.39
CA ASP A 304 13.56 1.73 -4.64
C ASP A 304 12.75 0.44 -4.48
N TYR A 305 11.60 0.40 -5.16
CA TYR A 305 10.70 -0.74 -5.22
C TYR A 305 11.15 -1.80 -6.23
N GLY A 306 12.19 -1.49 -7.02
CA GLY A 306 12.88 -2.44 -7.89
C GLY A 306 13.54 -3.60 -7.16
N VAL A 307 13.88 -3.42 -5.88
CA VAL A 307 14.42 -4.49 -5.04
C VAL A 307 13.27 -5.24 -4.34
N PRO A 308 13.03 -6.52 -4.69
CA PRO A 308 11.97 -7.30 -4.06
C PRO A 308 12.40 -7.71 -2.65
N GLY A 309 11.99 -6.94 -1.65
CA GLY A 309 12.31 -7.22 -0.25
C GLY A 309 11.52 -6.35 0.71
N ARG A 310 11.47 -6.76 1.98
CA ARG A 310 10.92 -5.93 3.07
C ARG A 310 11.83 -4.73 3.37
N SER A 311 13.14 -4.97 3.34
CA SER A 311 14.17 -3.93 3.47
C SER A 311 14.59 -3.47 2.08
N ARG A 312 13.91 -2.45 1.57
CA ARG A 312 14.25 -1.81 0.29
C ARG A 312 15.32 -0.75 0.50
N PRO A 313 16.25 -0.55 -0.45
CA PRO A 313 17.30 0.45 -0.30
C PRO A 313 16.71 1.86 -0.38
N VAL A 314 17.26 2.75 0.44
CA VAL A 314 17.02 4.19 0.36
C VAL A 314 18.04 4.76 -0.63
N ILE A 315 17.56 5.40 -1.68
CA ILE A 315 18.40 5.95 -2.76
C ILE A 315 18.85 7.38 -2.42
N LYS A 316 17.93 8.19 -1.88
CA LYS A 316 18.21 9.55 -1.38
C LYS A 316 17.15 10.01 -0.38
N GLU A 317 17.42 11.14 0.26
CA GLU A 317 16.41 11.91 1.00
C GLU A 317 15.97 13.14 0.18
N THR A 318 14.75 13.60 0.43
CA THR A 318 14.11 14.79 -0.18
C THR A 318 13.12 15.37 0.85
N ASN A 319 12.26 16.33 0.46
CA ASN A 319 11.18 16.85 1.29
C ASN A 319 9.90 17.12 0.46
N TYR A 320 8.79 17.41 1.13
CA TYR A 320 7.53 17.66 0.41
C TYR A 320 7.57 18.91 -0.46
N LYS A 321 8.38 19.92 -0.14
CA LYS A 321 8.56 21.12 -0.98
C LYS A 321 9.14 20.76 -2.35
N GLU A 322 10.21 19.96 -2.38
CA GLU A 322 10.81 19.48 -3.63
C GLU A 322 9.84 18.57 -4.40
N LEU A 323 9.21 17.60 -3.72
CA LEU A 323 8.23 16.69 -4.33
C LEU A 323 7.02 17.43 -4.95
N ARG A 324 6.59 18.52 -4.32
CA ARG A 324 5.48 19.37 -4.80
C ARG A 324 5.85 20.26 -5.97
N SER A 325 7.14 20.47 -6.24
CA SER A 325 7.59 21.16 -7.45
C SER A 325 7.25 20.38 -8.74
N GLY A 326 6.88 19.09 -8.61
CA GLY A 326 6.51 18.20 -9.71
C GLY A 326 7.68 17.41 -10.28
N LYS A 327 8.90 17.61 -9.76
CA LYS A 327 10.10 16.90 -10.17
C LYS A 327 11.15 16.89 -9.06
N ILE A 328 12.02 15.88 -9.05
CA ILE A 328 13.20 15.80 -8.18
C ILE A 328 14.41 15.33 -8.98
N GLU A 329 15.61 15.60 -8.49
CA GLU A 329 16.83 15.08 -9.13
C GLU A 329 17.20 13.69 -8.59
N ILE A 330 17.47 12.73 -9.47
CA ILE A 330 18.02 11.40 -9.14
C ILE A 330 19.17 11.11 -10.12
N ASN A 331 20.37 10.84 -9.59
CA ASN A 331 21.57 10.53 -10.38
C ASN A 331 21.86 11.58 -11.49
N GLY A 332 21.65 12.87 -11.20
CA GLY A 332 21.83 13.97 -12.16
C GLY A 332 20.75 14.08 -13.24
N MET A 333 19.65 13.31 -13.13
CA MET A 333 18.51 13.38 -14.04
C MET A 333 17.29 13.97 -13.33
N GLU A 334 16.54 14.84 -14.01
CA GLU A 334 15.23 15.30 -13.54
C GLU A 334 14.18 14.20 -13.72
N VAL A 335 13.56 13.80 -12.63
CA VAL A 335 12.54 12.74 -12.59
C VAL A 335 11.20 13.35 -12.17
N PRO A 336 10.10 13.13 -12.94
CA PRO A 336 8.80 13.67 -12.60
C PRO A 336 8.25 13.04 -11.31
N ALA A 337 7.72 13.87 -10.42
CA ALA A 337 7.15 13.48 -9.13
C ALA A 337 5.63 13.68 -9.14
N SER A 338 4.88 12.65 -8.73
CA SER A 338 3.41 12.67 -8.73
C SER A 338 2.83 12.26 -7.38
N PRO A 339 1.90 13.04 -6.79
CA PRO A 339 1.25 12.67 -5.55
C PRO A 339 0.14 11.63 -5.78
N LEU A 340 -0.02 10.71 -4.85
CA LEU A 340 -1.15 9.78 -4.73
C LEU A 340 -2.25 10.31 -3.80
N SER A 341 -1.98 11.41 -3.10
CA SER A 341 -2.91 12.17 -2.27
C SER A 341 -3.33 13.47 -2.98
N SER A 342 -4.56 13.92 -2.74
CA SER A 342 -5.05 15.18 -3.28
C SER A 342 -4.89 16.29 -2.26
N ILE A 343 -3.90 17.17 -2.45
CA ILE A 343 -3.68 18.35 -1.60
C ILE A 343 -4.88 19.29 -1.63
N ARG A 344 -5.48 19.49 -2.81
CA ARG A 344 -6.69 20.31 -2.96
C ARG A 344 -7.83 19.79 -2.08
N ARG A 345 -8.06 18.47 -2.06
CA ARG A 345 -9.09 17.86 -1.20
C ARG A 345 -8.70 17.87 0.27
N ALA A 346 -7.42 17.65 0.59
CA ALA A 346 -6.92 17.77 1.96
C ALA A 346 -7.15 19.17 2.54
N LEU A 347 -6.87 20.22 1.77
CA LEU A 347 -7.17 21.61 2.16
C LEU A 347 -8.67 21.82 2.32
N LYS A 348 -9.50 21.36 1.36
CA LYS A 348 -10.96 21.43 1.49
C LYS A 348 -11.47 20.75 2.77
N ILE A 349 -10.90 19.62 3.17
CA ILE A 349 -11.25 18.94 4.43
C ILE A 349 -10.87 19.79 5.65
N ALA A 350 -9.67 20.36 5.66
CA ALA A 350 -9.22 21.22 6.76
C ALA A 350 -10.11 22.48 6.90
N GLU A 351 -10.51 23.08 5.78
CA GLU A 351 -11.43 24.23 5.74
C GLU A 351 -12.85 23.86 6.17
N GLU A 352 -13.37 22.70 5.74
CA GLU A 352 -14.69 22.24 6.15
C GLU A 352 -14.75 21.98 7.66
N LEU A 353 -13.74 21.29 8.19
CA LEU A 353 -13.61 21.06 9.62
C LEU A 353 -13.44 22.37 10.39
N LYS A 354 -12.69 23.34 9.86
CA LYS A 354 -12.57 24.70 10.43
C LYS A 354 -13.95 25.35 10.53
N SER A 355 -14.73 25.31 9.44
CA SER A 355 -16.08 25.86 9.43
C SER A 355 -17.03 25.17 10.43
N TRP A 356 -16.93 23.85 10.60
CA TRP A 356 -17.75 23.13 11.60
C TRP A 356 -17.46 23.59 13.03
N ILE A 357 -16.19 23.89 13.32
CA ILE A 357 -15.75 24.35 14.64
C ILE A 357 -16.17 25.82 14.84
N GLU A 358 -15.94 26.69 13.84
CA GLU A 358 -16.32 28.11 13.92
C GLU A 358 -17.83 28.32 14.09
N ARG A 359 -18.66 27.43 13.53
CA ARG A 359 -20.12 27.45 13.71
C ARG A 359 -20.60 26.87 15.04
N GLY A 360 -19.70 26.23 15.81
CA GLY A 360 -20.05 25.55 17.06
C GLY A 360 -20.71 24.17 16.88
N ASP A 361 -20.82 23.67 15.64
CA ASP A 361 -21.37 22.33 15.34
C ASP A 361 -20.42 21.22 15.83
N PHE A 362 -19.12 21.52 15.94
CA PHE A 362 -18.09 20.57 16.29
C PHE A 362 -17.24 21.05 17.47
N LEU A 363 -17.30 20.29 18.57
CA LEU A 363 -16.51 20.51 19.77
C LEU A 363 -15.37 19.50 19.88
N LEU A 364 -14.28 19.93 20.49
CA LEU A 364 -13.11 19.09 20.72
C LEU A 364 -13.33 18.12 21.88
N THR A 365 -12.59 17.02 21.88
CA THR A 365 -12.63 16.00 22.93
C THR A 365 -11.24 15.69 23.43
N GLU A 366 -11.11 15.51 24.74
CA GLU A 366 -9.91 14.91 25.31
C GLU A 366 -9.84 13.42 24.93
N PRO A 367 -8.65 12.89 24.59
CA PRO A 367 -8.52 11.46 24.34
C PRO A 367 -8.71 10.69 25.65
N VAL A 368 -9.62 9.72 25.65
CA VAL A 368 -9.85 8.83 26.80
C VAL A 368 -8.64 7.92 27.06
N LYS A 369 -7.81 7.70 26.03
CA LYS A 369 -6.55 6.98 26.12
C LYS A 369 -5.57 7.52 25.09
N ARG A 370 -4.34 7.81 25.51
CA ARG A 370 -3.25 8.20 24.60
C ARG A 370 -2.80 7.02 23.73
N LEU A 371 -2.35 7.31 22.52
CA LEU A 371 -1.74 6.29 21.66
C LEU A 371 -0.37 5.87 22.21
N PRO A 372 0.09 4.64 21.94
CA PRO A 372 1.41 4.19 22.38
C PRO A 372 2.53 5.05 21.76
N SER A 373 3.32 5.71 22.60
CA SER A 373 4.49 6.48 22.13
C SER A 373 5.70 5.61 21.79
N ARG A 374 5.70 4.34 22.22
CA ARG A 374 6.71 3.33 21.92
C ARG A 374 6.03 2.06 21.42
N SER A 375 6.13 1.81 20.12
CA SER A 375 5.59 0.62 19.47
C SER A 375 6.48 0.20 18.31
N ALA A 376 6.58 -1.11 18.10
CA ALA A 376 7.33 -1.72 17.02
C ALA A 376 6.47 -2.77 16.31
N THR A 377 6.64 -2.91 15.01
CA THR A 377 6.01 -3.99 14.25
C THR A 377 6.98 -5.12 14.04
N ARG A 378 6.51 -6.35 14.24
CA ARG A 378 7.32 -7.55 13.99
C ARG A 378 7.00 -8.12 12.61
N PRO A 379 8.02 -8.48 11.82
CA PRO A 379 7.79 -9.22 10.58
C PRO A 379 7.16 -10.59 10.89
N LEU A 380 6.35 -11.10 9.95
CA LEU A 380 5.92 -12.50 9.99
C LEU A 380 7.15 -13.42 9.91
N GLU A 381 7.27 -14.33 10.88
CA GLU A 381 8.24 -15.42 10.91
C GLU A 381 7.69 -16.61 10.10
N ILE A 382 8.33 -16.91 8.96
CA ILE A 382 7.92 -18.03 8.12
C ILE A 382 8.67 -19.28 8.60
N ARG A 383 7.97 -20.18 9.30
CA ARG A 383 8.54 -21.42 9.86
C ARG A 383 8.53 -22.61 8.91
N ARG A 384 7.75 -22.52 7.84
CA ARG A 384 7.75 -23.46 6.71
C ARG A 384 8.09 -22.65 5.46
N PRO A 385 9.37 -22.32 5.24
CA PRO A 385 9.75 -21.51 4.09
C PRO A 385 9.40 -22.26 2.81
N SER A 386 8.97 -21.51 1.79
CA SER A 386 9.04 -21.99 0.42
C SER A 386 10.50 -22.40 0.14
N ILE A 387 10.67 -23.48 -0.63
CA ILE A 387 11.99 -23.98 -1.02
C ILE A 387 12.76 -22.83 -1.65
N MET A 388 13.96 -22.53 -1.14
CA MET A 388 14.80 -21.46 -1.68
C MET A 388 15.57 -21.96 -2.91
N VAL A 389 15.93 -21.05 -3.82
CA VAL A 389 16.69 -21.41 -5.03
C VAL A 389 18.02 -22.10 -4.69
N ARG A 390 18.73 -21.64 -3.65
CA ARG A 390 19.97 -22.27 -3.17
C ARG A 390 19.79 -23.69 -2.63
N GLU A 391 18.57 -24.08 -2.29
CA GLU A 391 18.24 -25.44 -1.79
C GLU A 391 17.94 -26.40 -2.94
N LEU A 392 17.89 -25.90 -4.18
CA LEU A 392 17.86 -26.74 -5.36
C LEU A 392 19.20 -27.42 -5.53
N GLU A 393 19.18 -28.72 -5.82
CA GLU A 393 20.35 -29.44 -6.34
C GLU A 393 20.68 -28.89 -7.74
N SER A 394 21.36 -27.74 -7.81
CA SER A 394 21.85 -27.23 -9.09
C SER A 394 23.07 -28.04 -9.50
N LYS A 395 23.01 -28.71 -10.66
CA LYS A 395 24.18 -29.33 -11.28
C LYS A 395 25.30 -28.29 -11.45
N PRO A 396 26.59 -28.67 -11.39
CA PRO A 396 27.69 -27.74 -11.67
C PRO A 396 27.43 -27.02 -12.99
N VAL A 397 27.43 -25.69 -12.93
CA VAL A 397 26.95 -24.88 -14.04
C VAL A 397 27.88 -24.99 -15.24
N ILE A 398 27.33 -25.44 -16.36
CA ILE A 398 28.05 -25.47 -17.63
C ILE A 398 27.89 -24.10 -18.26
N ILE A 399 29.02 -23.44 -18.48
CA ILE A 399 29.11 -22.09 -19.03
C ILE A 399 29.87 -22.08 -20.35
N THR A 400 29.71 -20.99 -21.09
CA THR A 400 30.40 -20.72 -22.34
C THR A 400 30.81 -19.25 -22.40
N HIS A 401 31.70 -18.91 -23.33
CA HIS A 401 32.16 -17.53 -23.55
C HIS A 401 31.69 -17.00 -24.91
N GLN A 402 31.60 -15.68 -25.05
CA GLN A 402 31.00 -15.02 -26.23
C GLN A 402 31.68 -15.34 -27.56
N GLU A 403 32.96 -15.74 -27.52
CA GLU A 403 33.76 -16.09 -28.70
C GLU A 403 33.91 -17.61 -28.89
N ASP A 404 33.23 -18.45 -28.08
CA ASP A 404 33.19 -19.90 -28.28
C ASP A 404 32.50 -20.25 -29.62
N ASP A 405 32.98 -21.32 -30.27
CA ASP A 405 32.40 -21.81 -31.53
C ASP A 405 31.05 -22.50 -31.29
N LEU A 406 30.07 -22.24 -32.15
CA LEU A 406 28.71 -22.79 -32.03
C LEU A 406 28.70 -24.31 -31.98
N LYS A 407 29.61 -24.99 -32.68
CA LYS A 407 29.70 -26.45 -32.71
C LYS A 407 30.16 -27.00 -31.35
N ASP A 408 31.05 -26.29 -30.67
CA ASP A 408 31.53 -26.69 -29.36
C ASP A 408 30.47 -26.42 -28.28
N VAL A 409 29.72 -25.32 -28.39
CA VAL A 409 28.55 -25.06 -27.53
C VAL A 409 27.45 -26.10 -27.73
N ALA A 410 27.15 -26.45 -28.98
CA ALA A 410 26.19 -27.51 -29.30
C ALA A 410 26.65 -28.87 -28.74
N ARG A 411 27.94 -29.19 -28.84
CA ARG A 411 28.51 -30.41 -28.25
C ARG A 411 28.36 -30.40 -26.72
N LYS A 412 28.67 -29.28 -26.05
CA LYS A 412 28.45 -29.12 -24.60
C LYS A 412 26.98 -29.37 -24.21
N MET A 413 26.02 -28.86 -24.99
CA MET A 413 24.59 -29.09 -24.73
C MET A 413 24.22 -30.57 -24.81
N VAL A 414 24.66 -31.26 -25.87
CA VAL A 414 24.37 -32.68 -26.09
C VAL A 414 25.05 -33.57 -25.05
N ASP A 415 26.35 -33.38 -24.83
CA ASP A 415 27.15 -34.23 -23.94
C ASP A 415 26.65 -34.17 -22.48
N ASN A 416 26.08 -33.03 -22.07
CA ASN A 416 25.59 -32.82 -20.72
C ASN A 416 24.06 -32.93 -20.59
N ASN A 417 23.35 -33.20 -21.69
CA ASN A 417 21.90 -33.26 -21.78
C ASN A 417 21.21 -32.01 -21.17
N ILE A 418 21.61 -30.83 -21.65
CA ILE A 418 21.08 -29.54 -21.21
C ILE A 418 20.59 -28.69 -22.39
N ASN A 419 19.56 -27.88 -22.13
CA ASN A 419 18.94 -27.02 -23.15
C ASN A 419 19.32 -25.55 -23.05
N HIS A 420 19.97 -25.15 -21.96
CA HIS A 420 20.26 -23.75 -21.66
C HIS A 420 21.70 -23.65 -21.15
N ILE A 421 22.48 -22.72 -21.70
CA ILE A 421 23.85 -22.47 -21.27
C ILE A 421 24.03 -20.96 -21.04
N PRO A 422 24.38 -20.53 -19.82
CA PRO A 422 24.80 -19.17 -19.54
C PRO A 422 26.11 -18.81 -20.26
N VAL A 423 26.14 -17.64 -20.89
CA VAL A 423 27.33 -17.05 -21.50
C VAL A 423 27.95 -16.06 -20.51
N VAL A 424 29.22 -16.24 -20.16
CA VAL A 424 29.92 -15.41 -19.15
C VAL A 424 31.20 -14.78 -19.70
N ASP A 425 31.70 -13.76 -19.00
CA ASP A 425 33.06 -13.25 -19.23
C ASP A 425 34.14 -14.02 -18.44
N SER A 426 35.38 -13.51 -18.45
CA SER A 426 36.52 -14.12 -17.76
C SER A 426 36.39 -14.13 -16.24
N GLU A 427 35.54 -13.27 -15.65
CA GLU A 427 35.32 -13.19 -14.20
C GLU A 427 34.08 -14.00 -13.77
N GLY A 428 33.44 -14.72 -14.71
CA GLY A 428 32.23 -15.51 -14.44
C GLY A 428 30.95 -14.67 -14.38
N VAL A 429 31.00 -13.39 -14.73
CA VAL A 429 29.84 -12.49 -14.75
C VAL A 429 28.96 -12.82 -15.95
N LEU A 430 27.65 -12.92 -15.74
CA LEU A 430 26.68 -13.24 -16.78
C LEU A 430 26.63 -12.15 -17.86
N ARG A 431 26.81 -12.55 -19.13
CA ARG A 431 26.75 -11.69 -20.32
C ARG A 431 25.64 -12.06 -21.29
N GLY A 432 25.13 -13.28 -21.22
CA GLY A 432 24.03 -13.74 -22.04
C GLY A 432 23.56 -15.14 -21.70
N ILE A 433 22.57 -15.64 -22.43
CA ILE A 433 22.16 -17.04 -22.39
C ILE A 433 21.91 -17.52 -23.81
N VAL A 434 22.19 -18.80 -24.05
CA VAL A 434 21.89 -19.47 -25.31
C VAL A 434 21.11 -20.76 -25.02
N THR A 435 20.13 -21.05 -25.86
CA THR A 435 19.30 -22.25 -25.78
C THR A 435 19.56 -23.20 -26.95
N SER A 436 19.14 -24.46 -26.83
CA SER A 436 19.19 -25.42 -27.93
C SER A 436 18.41 -24.95 -29.16
N TRP A 437 17.32 -24.16 -28.97
CA TRP A 437 16.60 -23.53 -30.06
C TRP A 437 17.43 -22.45 -30.76
N ASP A 438 18.15 -21.60 -30.01
CA ASP A 438 19.01 -20.57 -30.59
C ASP A 438 20.11 -21.19 -31.46
N ILE A 439 20.70 -22.30 -31.02
CA ILE A 439 21.67 -23.07 -31.82
C ILE A 439 21.04 -23.61 -33.10
N ALA A 440 19.83 -24.19 -33.02
CA ALA A 440 19.13 -24.71 -34.18
C ALA A 440 18.78 -23.61 -35.21
N ASP A 441 18.27 -22.46 -34.73
CA ASP A 441 17.97 -21.30 -35.58
C ASP A 441 19.25 -20.72 -36.22
N ALA A 442 20.35 -20.67 -35.46
CA ALA A 442 21.65 -20.22 -35.95
C ALA A 442 22.15 -21.07 -37.12
N VAL A 443 22.08 -22.40 -36.99
CA VAL A 443 22.46 -23.36 -38.04
C VAL A 443 21.57 -23.17 -39.26
N ALA A 444 20.25 -23.06 -39.07
CA ALA A 444 19.30 -22.87 -40.17
C ALA A 444 19.55 -21.57 -40.95
N ARG A 445 20.00 -20.51 -40.28
CA ARG A 445 20.27 -19.18 -40.86
C ARG A 445 21.73 -18.94 -41.24
N GLY A 446 22.60 -19.94 -41.09
CA GLY A 446 24.03 -19.83 -41.43
C GLY A 446 24.82 -18.85 -40.53
N LYS A 447 24.34 -18.56 -39.32
CA LYS A 447 25.09 -17.76 -38.33
C LYS A 447 26.24 -18.59 -37.75
N ARG A 448 27.37 -17.94 -37.47
CA ARG A 448 28.61 -18.63 -37.05
C ARG A 448 29.13 -18.30 -35.66
N LYS A 449 28.74 -17.16 -35.07
CA LYS A 449 29.27 -16.73 -33.76
C LYS A 449 28.20 -16.75 -32.68
N LEU A 450 28.60 -17.14 -31.47
CA LEU A 450 27.72 -17.20 -30.31
C LEU A 450 27.17 -15.81 -29.92
N ARG A 451 28.02 -14.78 -29.95
CA ARG A 451 27.63 -13.40 -29.65
C ARG A 451 26.51 -12.82 -30.54
N ASP A 452 26.29 -13.43 -31.71
CA ASP A 452 25.28 -13.01 -32.72
C ASP A 452 23.91 -13.71 -32.50
N ILE A 453 23.85 -14.66 -31.56
CA ILE A 453 22.66 -15.46 -31.27
C ILE A 453 22.27 -15.46 -29.79
N MET A 454 23.20 -15.13 -28.88
CA MET A 454 22.91 -15.10 -27.46
C MET A 454 21.88 -14.01 -27.11
N THR A 455 20.98 -14.34 -26.19
CA THR A 455 20.11 -13.35 -25.55
C THR A 455 20.91 -12.59 -24.50
N ARG A 456 21.01 -11.26 -24.64
CA ARG A 456 21.81 -10.41 -23.74
C ARG A 456 21.06 -9.94 -22.50
N LYS A 457 19.77 -9.64 -22.65
CA LYS A 457 18.90 -9.27 -21.54
C LYS A 457 18.35 -10.54 -20.90
N VAL A 458 19.14 -11.09 -19.99
CA VAL A 458 18.83 -12.39 -19.35
C VAL A 458 18.01 -12.16 -18.09
N VAL A 459 16.87 -12.83 -17.99
CA VAL A 459 16.14 -12.93 -16.73
C VAL A 459 16.92 -13.90 -15.84
N VAL A 460 17.16 -13.56 -14.57
CA VAL A 460 17.99 -14.34 -13.64
C VAL A 460 17.28 -14.59 -12.31
N ALA A 461 17.61 -15.67 -11.62
CA ALA A 461 17.21 -15.92 -10.24
C ALA A 461 18.34 -15.57 -9.26
N ARG A 462 17.99 -15.14 -8.04
CA ARG A 462 18.96 -14.97 -6.95
C ARG A 462 18.94 -16.18 -6.03
N GLU A 463 20.08 -16.52 -5.41
CA GLU A 463 20.21 -17.70 -4.53
C GLU A 463 19.24 -17.67 -3.32
N ASN A 464 18.98 -16.48 -2.78
CA ASN A 464 18.11 -16.28 -1.62
C ASN A 464 16.65 -15.99 -2.01
N GLU A 465 16.28 -16.28 -3.26
CA GLU A 465 14.92 -16.09 -3.75
C GLU A 465 14.08 -17.37 -3.57
N PRO A 466 12.78 -17.26 -3.25
CA PRO A 466 11.87 -18.40 -3.24
C PRO A 466 11.62 -19.01 -4.63
N VAL A 467 11.56 -20.34 -4.72
CA VAL A 467 11.35 -21.08 -5.99
C VAL A 467 10.01 -20.75 -6.64
N ASP A 468 8.95 -20.46 -5.86
CA ASP A 468 7.65 -20.05 -6.39
C ASP A 468 7.70 -18.69 -7.10
N VAL A 469 8.56 -17.76 -6.63
CA VAL A 469 8.80 -16.48 -7.31
C VAL A 469 9.56 -16.69 -8.62
N VAL A 470 10.52 -17.63 -8.64
CA VAL A 470 11.20 -18.05 -9.87
C VAL A 470 10.22 -18.69 -10.86
N ALA A 471 9.34 -19.58 -10.39
CA ALA A 471 8.34 -20.26 -11.20
C ALA A 471 7.41 -19.25 -11.89
N ARG A 472 6.93 -18.24 -11.16
CA ARG A 472 6.11 -17.15 -11.73
C ARG A 472 6.83 -16.35 -12.79
N ARG A 473 8.15 -16.15 -12.67
CA ARG A 473 8.94 -15.47 -13.72
C ARG A 473 9.11 -16.35 -14.95
N ILE A 474 9.40 -17.64 -14.78
CA ILE A 474 9.46 -18.62 -15.86
C ILE A 474 8.16 -18.57 -16.69
N ASP A 475 7.01 -18.60 -16.01
CA ASP A 475 5.68 -18.47 -16.63
C ASP A 475 5.48 -17.10 -17.30
N LYS A 476 5.71 -16.00 -16.57
CA LYS A 476 5.53 -14.62 -17.07
C LYS A 476 6.30 -14.33 -18.35
N TYR A 477 7.56 -14.79 -18.44
CA TYR A 477 8.39 -14.56 -19.63
C TYR A 477 8.28 -15.67 -20.67
N ASN A 478 7.47 -16.70 -20.41
CA ASN A 478 7.33 -17.88 -21.26
C ASN A 478 8.71 -18.48 -21.64
N ILE A 479 9.55 -18.66 -20.64
CA ILE A 479 10.91 -19.22 -20.77
C ILE A 479 10.99 -20.56 -20.04
N SER A 480 11.96 -21.39 -20.38
CA SER A 480 12.11 -22.74 -19.79
C SER A 480 13.19 -22.85 -18.70
N GLY A 481 13.96 -21.78 -18.46
CA GLY A 481 14.95 -21.74 -17.40
C GLY A 481 15.65 -20.40 -17.22
N LEU A 482 16.30 -20.24 -16.07
CA LEU A 482 16.90 -19.00 -15.58
C LEU A 482 18.28 -19.29 -14.98
N PRO A 483 19.34 -18.54 -15.32
CA PRO A 483 20.59 -18.60 -14.58
C PRO A 483 20.40 -18.12 -13.14
N ILE A 484 21.06 -18.78 -12.19
CA ILE A 484 21.13 -18.36 -10.80
C ILE A 484 22.41 -17.54 -10.63
N VAL A 485 22.32 -16.33 -10.09
CA VAL A 485 23.46 -15.41 -9.91
C VAL A 485 23.59 -14.89 -8.48
N ASP A 486 24.83 -14.60 -8.06
CA ASP A 486 25.11 -13.87 -6.81
C ASP A 486 24.93 -12.35 -6.98
N ASP A 487 25.15 -11.59 -5.91
CA ASP A 487 24.98 -10.12 -5.90
C ASP A 487 25.91 -9.38 -6.88
N GLU A 488 27.06 -9.98 -7.23
CA GLU A 488 28.01 -9.48 -8.23
C GLU A 488 27.67 -9.94 -9.66
N ASN A 489 26.50 -10.57 -9.85
CA ASN A 489 26.01 -11.10 -11.12
C ASN A 489 26.87 -12.24 -11.69
N ARG A 490 27.61 -12.95 -10.84
CA ARG A 490 28.36 -14.15 -11.23
C ARG A 490 27.44 -15.36 -11.23
N VAL A 491 27.56 -16.19 -12.25
CA VAL A 491 26.71 -17.38 -12.42
C VAL A 491 27.09 -18.47 -11.41
N LYS A 492 26.11 -18.91 -10.61
CA LYS A 492 26.23 -20.00 -9.64
C LYS A 492 25.57 -21.29 -10.11
N GLY A 493 24.53 -21.17 -10.94
CA GLY A 493 23.69 -22.30 -11.30
C GLY A 493 22.71 -21.98 -12.41
N ILE A 494 21.82 -22.92 -12.68
CA ILE A 494 20.65 -22.74 -13.53
C ILE A 494 19.47 -23.46 -12.89
N VAL A 495 18.28 -22.84 -12.97
CA VAL A 495 17.01 -23.43 -12.54
C VAL A 495 16.09 -23.49 -13.74
N THR A 496 15.51 -24.66 -14.00
CA THR A 496 14.59 -24.88 -15.12
C THR A 496 13.17 -25.15 -14.65
N ALA A 497 12.19 -24.97 -15.55
CA ALA A 497 10.80 -25.35 -15.28
C ALA A 497 10.68 -26.84 -14.88
N GLU A 498 11.53 -27.70 -15.45
CA GLU A 498 11.59 -29.13 -15.11
C GLU A 498 12.09 -29.35 -13.68
N ASP A 499 13.12 -28.62 -13.24
CA ASP A 499 13.62 -28.71 -11.87
C ASP A 499 12.55 -28.31 -10.86
N ILE A 500 11.79 -27.25 -11.17
CA ILE A 500 10.66 -26.80 -10.35
C ILE A 500 9.55 -27.85 -10.31
N SER A 501 9.15 -28.40 -11.46
CA SER A 501 8.13 -29.46 -11.53
C SER A 501 8.53 -30.71 -10.73
N ARG A 502 9.81 -31.10 -10.78
CA ARG A 502 10.34 -32.24 -10.02
C ARG A 502 10.26 -32.04 -8.52
N LEU A 503 10.43 -30.81 -8.03
CA LEU A 503 10.27 -30.49 -6.59
C LEU A 503 8.82 -30.66 -6.15
N ILE A 504 7.87 -30.12 -6.91
CA ILE A 504 6.44 -30.21 -6.59
C ILE A 504 6.04 -31.69 -6.48
N GLY A 505 6.45 -32.52 -7.44
CA GLY A 505 6.19 -33.96 -7.40
C GLY A 505 6.89 -34.74 -6.27
N LYS A 506 7.95 -34.19 -5.65
CA LYS A 506 8.60 -34.77 -4.46
C LYS A 506 7.91 -34.35 -3.15
N VAL A 507 7.40 -33.13 -3.07
CA VAL A 507 6.66 -32.61 -1.90
C VAL A 507 5.32 -33.35 -1.75
N ASP A 508 4.59 -33.54 -2.85
CA ASP A 508 3.30 -34.24 -2.87
C ASP A 508 3.41 -35.71 -2.38
N LYS A 509 4.54 -36.37 -2.66
CA LYS A 509 4.84 -37.74 -2.18
C LYS A 509 5.20 -37.85 -0.70
N ARG A 510 5.48 -36.73 -0.01
CA ARG A 510 5.84 -36.72 1.42
C ARG A 510 4.64 -36.39 2.34
N GLY A 511 3.45 -36.20 1.79
CA GLY A 511 2.21 -36.02 2.57
C GLY A 511 2.08 -34.65 3.25
N GLU A 512 2.88 -33.67 2.85
CA GLU A 512 2.69 -32.28 3.27
C GLU A 512 1.90 -31.54 2.19
N SER A 513 0.57 -31.50 2.35
CA SER A 513 -0.29 -30.69 1.48
C SER A 513 0.06 -29.20 1.63
N ILE A 514 0.06 -28.52 0.47
CA ILE A 514 0.27 -27.07 0.29
C ILE A 514 -0.80 -26.27 1.04
#